data_AF-A0AAU5DIX9-F1
#
_entry.id   AF-A0AAU5DIX9-F1
#
_cell.length_a   1.000
_cell.length_b   1.000
_cell.length_c   1.000
_cell.angle_alpha   90.00
_cell.angle_beta   90.00
_cell.angle_gamma   90.00
#
_symmetry.space_group_name_H-M   'P 1'
#
loop_
_entity.id
_entity.type
_entity.pdbx_description
1 polymer ?
#
loop_
_entity_poly.entity_id
_entity_poly.type
_entity_poly.pdbx_seq_one_letter_code
_entity_poly.pdbx_strand_id
1 'polypeptide(L)'
;MSTTDPFALLRATAAVQRLDDELTVHPGDRQRERTYLVHRAALADRAVPALAEVEDPAASEQDAEDTARRLLEHDRAHGTGRGPVPAADVRWDTDARGYARQEHAAAVLDEHDQEHAGA
;
A
#
# COMPACT_ATOMS: atom_id res chain seq x y z
N MET A 1 5.88 19.94 -11.45
CA MET A 1 6.27 18.56 -11.79
C MET A 1 6.89 17.94 -10.55
N SER A 2 6.13 17.16 -9.77
CA SER A 2 6.77 16.29 -8.77
C SER A 2 7.31 15.09 -9.52
N THR A 3 8.60 15.14 -9.87
CA THR A 3 9.33 13.96 -10.31
C THR A 3 9.31 12.97 -9.15
N THR A 4 8.53 11.90 -9.27
CA THR A 4 8.66 10.72 -8.41
C THR A 4 10.14 10.36 -8.32
N ASP A 5 10.73 10.41 -7.12
CA ASP A 5 12.14 10.06 -6.93
C ASP A 5 12.33 8.61 -7.41
N PRO A 6 13.10 8.36 -8.49
CA PRO A 6 13.24 7.02 -9.05
C PRO A 6 13.89 6.05 -8.04
N PHE A 7 14.73 6.54 -7.13
CA PHE A 7 15.28 5.71 -6.06
C PHE A 7 14.25 5.40 -4.98
N ALA A 8 13.32 6.31 -4.69
CA ALA A 8 12.21 6.02 -3.78
C ALA A 8 11.29 4.93 -4.35
N LEU A 9 10.99 4.99 -5.65
CA LEU A 9 10.19 3.95 -6.32
C LEU A 9 10.92 2.60 -6.28
N LEU A 10 12.22 2.58 -6.61
CA LEU A 10 13.04 1.36 -6.55
C LEU A 10 13.08 0.75 -5.13
N ARG A 11 13.26 1.58 -4.10
CA ARG A 11 13.23 1.12 -2.69
C ARG A 11 11.87 0.53 -2.32
N ALA A 12 10.78 1.17 -2.75
CA ALA A 12 9.43 0.68 -2.51
C ALA A 12 9.17 -0.67 -3.22
N THR A 13 9.61 -0.82 -4.47
CA THR A 13 9.56 -2.11 -5.19
C THR A 13 10.34 -3.19 -4.46
N ALA A 14 11.56 -2.88 -4.00
CA ALA A 14 12.37 -3.85 -3.25
C ALA A 14 11.74 -4.24 -1.91
N ALA A 15 11.08 -3.30 -1.22
CA ALA A 15 10.35 -3.59 0.01
C ALA A 15 9.15 -4.52 -0.23
N VAL A 16 8.36 -4.24 -1.27
CA VAL A 16 7.23 -5.09 -1.68
C VAL A 16 7.70 -6.50 -2.04
N GLN A 17 8.79 -6.64 -2.81
CA GLN A 17 9.31 -7.96 -3.17
C GLN A 17 9.73 -8.76 -1.94
N ARG A 18 10.42 -8.13 -0.97
CA ARG A 18 10.79 -8.83 0.28
C ARG A 18 9.57 -9.31 1.06
N LEU A 19 8.52 -8.50 1.14
CA LEU A 19 7.28 -8.86 1.84
C LEU A 19 6.55 -10.00 1.12
N ASP A 20 6.56 -10.02 -0.21
CA ASP A 20 6.00 -11.12 -1.02
C ASP A 20 6.76 -12.44 -0.80
N ASP A 21 8.09 -12.37 -0.75
CA ASP A 21 8.95 -13.51 -0.43
C ASP A 21 8.67 -14.03 0.99
N GLU A 22 8.49 -13.13 1.97
CA GLU A 22 8.12 -13.49 3.35
C GLU A 22 6.75 -14.18 3.44
N LEU A 23 5.77 -13.75 2.65
CA LEU A 23 4.45 -14.39 2.58
C LEU A 23 4.51 -15.79 1.99
N THR A 24 5.42 -16.01 1.06
CA THR A 24 5.67 -17.34 0.50
C THR A 24 6.22 -18.29 1.58
N VAL A 25 7.07 -17.79 2.48
CA VAL A 25 7.62 -18.57 3.61
C VAL A 25 6.60 -18.74 4.75
N HIS A 26 5.76 -17.73 4.99
CA HIS A 26 4.80 -17.68 6.09
C HIS A 26 3.35 -17.50 5.59
N PRO A 27 2.80 -18.51 4.89
CA PRO A 27 1.45 -18.40 4.35
C PRO A 27 0.40 -18.27 5.47
N GLY A 28 -0.56 -17.35 5.28
CA GLY A 28 -1.67 -17.13 6.21
C GLY A 28 -1.34 -16.24 7.42
N ASP A 29 -0.12 -15.70 7.53
CA ASP A 29 0.17 -14.66 8.51
C ASP A 29 -0.52 -13.35 8.09
N ARG A 30 -1.65 -13.07 8.75
CA ARG A 30 -2.49 -11.91 8.46
C ARG A 30 -1.77 -10.58 8.65
N GLN A 31 -0.87 -10.49 9.62
CA GLN A 31 -0.15 -9.24 9.87
C GLN A 31 0.85 -8.97 8.76
N ARG A 32 1.59 -9.99 8.31
CA ARG A 32 2.49 -9.88 7.14
C ARG A 32 1.71 -9.57 5.87
N GLU A 33 0.57 -10.25 5.68
CA GLU A 33 -0.29 -10.05 4.51
C GLU A 33 -0.77 -8.61 4.45
N ARG A 34 -1.21 -8.07 5.59
CA ARG A 34 -1.60 -6.68 5.68
C ARG A 34 -0.44 -5.74 5.35
N THR A 35 0.74 -5.93 5.95
CA THR A 35 1.91 -5.09 5.68
C THR A 35 2.23 -5.09 4.18
N TYR A 36 2.27 -6.27 3.56
CA TYR A 36 2.42 -6.40 2.11
C TYR A 36 1.36 -5.60 1.34
N LEU A 37 0.08 -5.76 1.66
CA LEU A 37 -1.01 -5.07 0.96
C LEU A 37 -0.90 -3.55 1.05
N VAL A 38 -0.53 -3.00 2.22
CA VAL A 38 -0.30 -1.57 2.41
C VAL A 38 0.81 -1.05 1.49
N HIS A 39 1.98 -1.72 1.48
CA HIS A 39 3.09 -1.28 0.64
C HIS A 39 2.82 -1.49 -0.86
N ARG A 40 2.18 -2.61 -1.23
CA ARG A 40 1.84 -2.91 -2.64
C ARG A 40 0.83 -1.93 -3.21
N ALA A 41 -0.19 -1.54 -2.43
CA ALA A 41 -1.19 -0.56 -2.86
C ALA A 41 -0.58 0.84 -3.00
N ALA A 42 0.29 1.25 -2.08
CA ALA A 42 0.99 2.52 -2.18
C ALA A 42 2.01 2.57 -3.33
N LEU A 43 2.69 1.45 -3.61
CA LEU A 43 3.57 1.34 -4.77
C LEU A 43 2.77 1.48 -6.07
N ALA A 44 1.64 0.76 -6.19
CA ALA A 44 0.76 0.83 -7.35
C ALA A 44 0.29 2.28 -7.61
N ASP A 45 -0.20 2.96 -6.57
CA ASP A 45 -0.69 4.34 -6.66
C ASP A 45 0.39 5.32 -7.12
N ARG A 46 1.63 5.16 -6.64
CA ARG A 46 2.79 5.98 -7.04
C ARG A 46 3.32 5.64 -8.44
N ALA A 47 3.15 4.40 -8.87
CA ALA A 47 3.61 3.93 -10.17
C ALA A 47 2.79 4.52 -11.32
N VAL A 48 1.49 4.79 -11.12
CA VAL A 48 0.60 5.37 -12.15
C VAL A 48 1.21 6.58 -12.87
N PRO A 49 1.57 7.69 -12.18
CA PRO A 49 2.19 8.82 -12.86
C PRO A 49 3.64 8.55 -13.28
N ALA A 50 4.34 7.60 -12.66
CA ALA A 50 5.74 7.32 -12.94
C ALA A 50 5.96 6.48 -14.20
N LEU A 51 4.97 5.64 -14.56
CA LEU A 51 5.02 4.73 -15.70
C LEU A 51 4.15 5.17 -16.88
N ALA A 52 3.46 6.31 -16.76
CA ALA A 52 2.53 6.82 -17.78
C ALA A 52 3.14 6.99 -19.19
N GLU A 53 4.46 7.14 -19.30
CA GLU A 53 5.16 7.28 -20.59
C GLU A 53 5.64 5.94 -21.18
N VAL A 54 5.62 4.85 -20.40
CA VAL A 54 6.21 3.55 -20.76
C VAL A 54 5.23 2.39 -20.71
N GLU A 55 4.10 2.54 -20.02
CA GLU A 55 3.01 1.56 -19.91
C GLU A 55 1.66 2.18 -20.27
N ASP A 56 0.67 1.33 -20.56
CA ASP A 56 -0.71 1.76 -20.73
C ASP A 56 -1.25 2.35 -19.41
N PRO A 57 -1.58 3.65 -19.35
CA PRO A 57 -2.06 4.28 -18.12
C PRO A 57 -3.30 3.60 -17.54
N ALA A 58 -4.17 3.05 -18.39
CA ALA A 58 -5.36 2.35 -17.94
C ALA A 58 -5.01 1.07 -17.16
N ALA A 59 -3.95 0.37 -17.56
CA ALA A 59 -3.48 -0.82 -16.86
C ALA A 59 -2.89 -0.46 -15.48
N SER A 60 -2.08 0.59 -15.40
CA SER A 60 -1.52 1.04 -14.12
C SER A 60 -2.60 1.57 -13.17
N GLU A 61 -3.58 2.31 -13.69
CA GLU A 61 -4.73 2.78 -12.89
C GLU A 61 -5.56 1.62 -12.35
N GLN A 62 -5.81 0.60 -13.17
CA GLN A 62 -6.54 -0.59 -12.76
C GLN A 62 -5.77 -1.38 -11.69
N ASP A 63 -4.45 -1.57 -11.84
CA ASP A 63 -3.62 -2.22 -10.83
C ASP A 63 -3.67 -1.48 -9.48
N ALA A 64 -3.61 -0.14 -9.51
CA ALA A 64 -3.71 0.68 -8.31
C ALA A 64 -5.08 0.52 -7.62
N GLU A 65 -6.17 0.52 -8.38
CA GLU A 65 -7.52 0.33 -7.85
C GLU A 65 -7.70 -1.09 -7.27
N ASP A 66 -7.30 -2.13 -8.00
CA ASP A 66 -7.46 -3.52 -7.56
C ASP A 66 -6.66 -3.82 -6.30
N THR A 67 -5.42 -3.32 -6.23
CA THR A 67 -4.59 -3.51 -5.04
C THR A 67 -5.16 -2.75 -3.84
N ALA A 68 -5.65 -1.53 -4.04
CA ALA A 68 -6.29 -0.74 -2.98
C ALA A 68 -7.57 -1.41 -2.46
N ARG A 69 -8.37 -2.01 -3.35
CA ARG A 69 -9.54 -2.82 -2.96
C ARG A 69 -9.17 -4.04 -2.13
N ARG A 70 -8.12 -4.77 -2.51
CA ARG A 70 -7.64 -5.92 -1.72
C ARG A 70 -7.26 -5.53 -0.30
N LEU A 71 -6.57 -4.40 -0.13
CA LEU A 71 -6.25 -3.86 1.20
C LEU A 71 -7.53 -3.51 1.99
N LEU A 72 -8.46 -2.80 1.34
CA LEU A 72 -9.74 -2.43 1.95
C LEU A 72 -10.56 -3.65 2.40
N GLU A 73 -10.65 -4.67 1.55
CA GLU A 73 -11.34 -5.92 1.84
C GLU A 73 -10.69 -6.68 3.00
N HIS A 74 -9.35 -6.77 3.00
CA HIS A 74 -8.60 -7.37 4.10
C HIS A 74 -8.87 -6.66 5.43
N ASP A 75 -8.76 -5.33 5.45
CA ASP A 75 -8.97 -4.54 6.67
C ASP A 75 -10.45 -4.53 7.12
N ARG A 76 -11.42 -4.63 6.20
CA ARG A 76 -12.83 -4.87 6.52
C ARG A 76 -13.05 -6.25 7.15
N ALA A 77 -12.42 -7.29 6.61
CA ALA A 77 -12.58 -8.66 7.09
C ALA A 77 -11.91 -8.91 8.46
N HIS A 78 -10.84 -8.19 8.76
CA HIS A 78 -10.01 -8.46 9.94
C HIS A 78 -9.97 -7.33 10.97
N GLY A 79 -10.52 -6.15 10.65
CA GLY A 79 -10.55 -5.01 11.58
C GLY A 79 -9.15 -4.46 11.86
N THR A 80 -8.25 -4.55 10.89
CA THR A 80 -6.81 -4.26 11.06
C THR A 80 -6.38 -2.86 10.61
N GLY A 81 -7.32 -2.06 10.09
CA GLY A 81 -7.08 -0.67 9.69
C GLY A 81 -6.44 0.17 10.80
N ARG A 82 -5.50 1.03 10.43
CA ARG A 82 -4.71 1.89 11.31
C ARG A 82 -4.94 3.37 11.08
N GLY A 83 -5.49 3.74 9.94
CA GLY A 83 -5.76 5.13 9.62
C GLY A 83 -6.95 5.74 10.39
N PRO A 84 -7.09 7.07 10.37
CA PRO A 84 -8.08 7.81 11.14
C PRO A 84 -9.53 7.51 10.78
N VAL A 85 -9.81 7.02 9.57
CA VAL A 85 -11.17 6.63 9.18
C VAL A 85 -11.28 5.13 8.95
N PRO A 86 -12.23 4.45 9.62
CA PRO A 86 -12.36 3.01 9.55
C PRO A 86 -12.55 2.47 8.12
N ALA A 87 -12.08 1.25 7.88
CA ALA A 87 -12.28 0.53 6.62
C ALA A 87 -13.77 0.33 6.27
N ALA A 88 -14.65 0.28 7.27
CA ALA A 88 -16.09 0.13 7.09
C ALA A 88 -16.82 1.41 6.63
N ASP A 89 -16.13 2.55 6.55
CA ASP A 89 -16.74 3.79 6.06
C ASP A 89 -17.12 3.66 4.57
N VAL A 90 -18.36 4.03 4.24
CA VAL A 90 -18.95 3.93 2.89
C VAL A 90 -18.19 4.75 1.85
N ARG A 91 -17.48 5.80 2.28
CA ARG A 91 -16.71 6.65 1.35
C ARG A 91 -15.63 5.87 0.58
N TRP A 92 -15.16 4.76 1.15
CA TRP A 92 -14.15 3.91 0.53
C TRP A 92 -14.69 3.02 -0.58
N ASP A 93 -16.01 2.87 -0.71
CA ASP A 93 -16.61 2.12 -1.82
C ASP A 93 -16.37 2.79 -3.18
N THR A 94 -16.17 4.11 -3.19
CA THR A 94 -15.87 4.89 -4.40
C THR A 94 -14.46 5.47 -4.42
N ASP A 95 -13.67 5.30 -3.36
CA ASP A 95 -12.30 5.81 -3.25
C ASP A 95 -11.38 4.85 -2.49
N ALA A 96 -11.19 3.64 -3.04
CA ALA A 96 -10.30 2.64 -2.46
C ALA A 96 -8.84 3.14 -2.44
N ARG A 97 -8.40 3.86 -3.48
CA ARG A 97 -7.05 4.45 -3.53
C ARG A 97 -6.82 5.49 -2.42
N GLY A 98 -7.85 6.29 -2.08
CA GLY A 98 -7.81 7.20 -0.94
C GLY A 98 -7.63 6.46 0.40
N TYR A 99 -8.32 5.32 0.56
CA TYR A 99 -8.11 4.44 1.70
C TYR A 99 -6.66 3.94 1.77
N ALA A 100 -6.11 3.42 0.67
CA ALA A 100 -4.73 2.93 0.64
C ALA A 100 -3.70 4.01 0.98
N ARG A 101 -3.89 5.26 0.50
CA ARG A 101 -3.05 6.40 0.86
C ARG A 101 -3.10 6.71 2.37
N GLN A 102 -4.29 6.64 2.97
CA GLN A 102 -4.47 6.84 4.41
C GLN A 102 -3.69 5.78 5.21
N GLU A 103 -3.87 4.51 4.87
CA GLU A 103 -3.22 3.41 5.59
C GLU A 103 -1.70 3.43 5.43
N HIS A 104 -1.19 3.78 4.25
CA HIS A 104 0.25 3.95 4.07
C HIS A 104 0.78 5.14 4.88
N ALA A 105 0.04 6.24 4.98
CA ALA A 105 0.46 7.38 5.81
C ALA A 105 0.55 6.98 7.29
N ALA A 106 -0.39 6.17 7.79
CA ALA A 106 -0.35 5.62 9.13
C ALA A 106 0.86 4.68 9.32
N ALA A 107 1.12 3.79 8.37
CA ALA A 107 2.26 2.85 8.44
C ALA A 107 3.62 3.57 8.49
N VAL A 108 3.83 4.62 7.69
CA VAL A 108 5.08 5.41 7.71
C VAL A 108 5.29 6.10 9.05
N LEU A 109 4.21 6.58 9.68
CA LEU A 109 4.29 7.18 11.02
C LEU A 109 4.67 6.14 12.07
N ASP A 110 4.03 4.97 12.03
CA ASP A 110 4.34 3.86 12.94
C ASP A 110 5.80 3.39 12.79
N GLU A 111 6.32 3.28 11.57
CA GLU A 111 7.72 2.93 11.28
C GLU A 111 8.70 3.97 11.85
N HIS A 112 8.42 5.25 11.62
CA HIS A 112 9.25 6.35 12.13
C HIS A 112 9.29 6.34 13.67
N ASP A 113 8.14 6.14 14.33
CA ASP A 113 8.07 6.09 15.79
C ASP A 113 8.82 4.88 16.38
N GLN A 114 8.84 3.74 15.68
CA GLN A 114 9.63 2.56 16.07
C GLN A 114 11.14 2.79 15.97
N GLU A 115 11.60 3.50 14.94
CA GLU A 115 13.02 3.84 14.77
C GLU A 115 13.54 4.77 15.88
N HIS A 116 12.71 5.73 16.35
CA HIS A 116 13.09 6.65 17.43
C HIS A 116 12.93 6.06 18.83
N ALA A 117 12.06 5.07 19.02
CA ALA A 117 11.91 4.37 20.30
C ALA A 117 13.05 3.35 20.57
N GLY A 118 13.80 2.96 19.52
CA GLY A 118 14.92 2.02 19.61
C GLY A 118 16.31 2.65 19.69
N ALA A 119 16.42 3.98 19.74
CA ALA A 119 17.67 4.75 19.81
C ALA A 119 17.95 5.30 21.23
#